data_AF-A0A9P5Y6X4-F1
#
_entry.id   AF-A0A9P5Y6X4-F1
#
_cell.length_a   1.000
_cell.length_b   1.000
_cell.length_c   1.000
_cell.angle_alpha   90.00
_cell.angle_beta   90.00
_cell.angle_gamma   90.00
#
_symmetry.space_group_name_H-M   'P 1'
#
loop_
_entity.id
_entity.type
_entity.pdbx_description
1 polymer ?
#
loop_
_entity_poly.entity_id
_entity_poly.type
_entity_poly.pdbx_seq_one_letter_code
_entity_poly.pdbx_strand_id
1 'polypeptide(L)'
;MHPSLQSRPSGCSMRQSRFLAPLSESSTFLVLDTNILLHHFDVLAQFIEDAEKLSLPVIVVVPGAVIYELDGQKNRDGLAWFARRASAWLLKKVRERKYVRGQANEETCKSSKNWKIRVIGEDFGSERLNDTLILDCCLYFRRDRRTFLCSADINLCLESESERGIATITPSRNWSSREIAWVMFRDHGIDLSYFGSYRLSYKDPKSNMIALTPAAPQTDEDMMLVDEDASAPEILLPSHALDLLHIQVIDHFTRLLVELVGRVGGPEVHNRDRPSGGTSASRYAPQWQSLKRYYSEWTIADCLEFLESKRLIPTTSPRVDVFLSMPYTSPGARRGQDWSRRDWEIALGGLEKIGETWEEVSISESLGVLDSHVQGIFMMKMRPTGI
;
A
#
# COMPACT_ATOMS: atom_id res chain seq x y z
N MET A 1 -38.27 49.34 38.75
CA MET A 1 -36.81 49.22 38.89
C MET A 1 -36.51 47.88 39.55
N HIS A 2 -35.75 47.03 38.84
CA HIS A 2 -35.06 45.82 39.33
C HIS A 2 -34.10 46.14 40.52
N PRO A 3 -33.50 45.17 41.27
CA PRO A 3 -33.24 43.77 40.88
C PRO A 3 -33.29 42.64 41.97
N SER A 4 -33.43 41.39 41.47
CA SER A 4 -32.62 40.17 41.72
C SER A 4 -32.62 39.46 43.09
N LEU A 5 -33.16 38.23 43.23
CA LEU A 5 -32.67 36.90 42.77
C LEU A 5 -31.27 36.49 43.30
N GLN A 6 -31.28 35.67 44.35
CA GLN A 6 -30.24 34.68 44.66
C GLN A 6 -30.89 33.31 44.81
N SER A 7 -30.59 32.39 43.91
CA SER A 7 -30.68 30.95 44.17
C SER A 7 -29.64 30.23 43.32
N ARG A 8 -28.82 29.43 44.00
CA ARG A 8 -27.81 28.54 43.42
C ARG A 8 -28.49 27.39 42.66
N PRO A 9 -27.77 26.77 41.71
CA PRO A 9 -27.81 25.31 41.64
C PRO A 9 -26.41 24.67 41.70
N SER A 10 -26.31 23.75 42.66
CA SER A 10 -25.86 22.36 42.51
C SER A 10 -24.81 22.05 41.45
N GLY A 11 -23.61 21.72 41.93
CA GLY A 11 -22.58 21.06 41.15
C GLY A 11 -23.02 19.68 40.67
N CYS A 12 -23.02 19.48 39.36
CA CYS A 12 -23.00 18.18 38.72
C CYS A 12 -21.57 17.96 38.19
N SER A 13 -20.83 17.10 38.87
CA SER A 13 -19.50 16.66 38.47
C SER A 13 -19.61 15.72 37.26
N MET A 14 -19.59 16.27 36.05
CA MET A 14 -19.19 15.50 34.87
C MET A 14 -17.69 15.62 34.68
N ARG A 15 -17.00 14.48 34.82
CA ARG A 15 -15.61 14.30 34.40
C ARG A 15 -15.52 14.59 32.90
N GLN A 16 -15.11 15.81 32.54
CA GLN A 16 -14.67 16.12 31.19
C GLN A 16 -13.34 15.40 30.94
N SER A 17 -13.41 14.37 30.11
CA SER A 17 -12.27 13.84 29.37
C SER A 17 -11.57 15.00 28.65
N ARG A 18 -10.29 15.17 28.94
CA ARG A 18 -9.43 16.27 28.49
C ARG A 18 -9.57 16.53 26.99
N PHE A 19 -9.93 17.77 26.69
CA PHE A 19 -9.93 18.38 25.37
C PHE A 19 -8.58 18.19 24.66
N LEU A 20 -8.62 17.65 23.44
CA LEU A 20 -7.60 17.87 22.42
C LEU A 20 -7.65 19.36 22.04
N ALA A 21 -6.49 19.98 21.82
CA ALA A 21 -6.40 21.34 21.30
C ALA A 21 -7.25 21.46 20.01
N PRO A 22 -8.02 22.55 19.80
CA PRO A 22 -8.87 22.67 18.63
C PRO A 22 -7.99 22.71 17.38
N LEU A 23 -8.26 21.81 16.44
CA LEU A 23 -7.78 21.90 15.05
C LEU A 23 -8.08 23.33 14.60
N SER A 24 -7.05 24.14 14.32
CA SER A 24 -7.20 25.57 14.07
C SER A 24 -8.36 25.83 13.10
N GLU A 25 -9.16 26.87 13.34
CA GLU A 25 -10.29 27.23 12.48
C GLU A 25 -9.86 27.46 11.00
N SER A 26 -8.55 27.58 10.76
CA SER A 26 -7.89 27.75 9.47
C SER A 26 -7.47 26.48 8.74
N SER A 27 -7.74 25.26 9.24
CA SER A 27 -7.23 24.06 8.55
C SER A 27 -7.90 23.81 7.19
N THR A 28 -7.12 23.49 6.18
CA THR A 28 -7.59 23.10 4.85
C THR A 28 -7.79 21.58 4.80
N PHE A 29 -8.88 21.12 4.19
CA PHE A 29 -9.13 19.70 3.98
C PHE A 29 -8.68 19.23 2.60
N LEU A 30 -8.06 18.05 2.56
CA LEU A 30 -7.76 17.30 1.34
C LEU A 30 -8.51 15.98 1.39
N VAL A 31 -9.55 15.84 0.58
CA VAL A 31 -10.35 14.61 0.48
C VAL A 31 -9.73 13.71 -0.58
N LEU A 32 -9.54 12.44 -0.27
CA LEU A 32 -8.89 11.48 -1.18
C LEU A 32 -9.89 10.62 -1.94
N ASP A 33 -9.48 10.22 -3.13
CA ASP A 33 -10.06 9.15 -3.94
C ASP A 33 -9.25 7.84 -3.79
N THR A 34 -9.87 6.69 -4.07
CA THR A 34 -9.26 5.36 -4.09
C THR A 34 -8.07 5.30 -5.05
N ASN A 35 -8.19 5.87 -6.25
CA ASN A 35 -7.13 5.82 -7.26
C ASN A 35 -5.84 6.52 -6.81
N ILE A 36 -5.95 7.59 -6.02
CA ILE A 36 -4.78 8.25 -5.44
C ILE A 36 -4.06 7.31 -4.46
N LEU A 37 -4.82 6.58 -3.65
CA LEU A 37 -4.27 5.64 -2.68
C LEU A 37 -3.73 4.37 -3.32
N LEU A 38 -4.22 3.97 -4.49
CA LEU A 38 -3.69 2.83 -5.23
C LEU A 38 -2.42 3.21 -6.02
N HIS A 39 -2.46 4.28 -6.80
CA HIS A 39 -1.43 4.57 -7.81
C HIS A 39 -0.47 5.70 -7.41
N HIS A 40 -0.85 6.59 -6.49
CA HIS A 40 -0.09 7.78 -6.14
C HIS A 40 0.22 7.90 -4.63
N PHE A 41 0.12 6.76 -3.92
CA PHE A 41 0.28 6.65 -2.48
C PHE A 41 1.57 7.28 -1.95
N ASP A 42 2.70 7.03 -2.61
CA ASP A 42 4.01 7.46 -2.11
C ASP A 42 4.14 9.00 -2.09
N VAL A 43 3.52 9.68 -3.06
CA VAL A 43 3.49 11.15 -3.12
C VAL A 43 2.63 11.73 -2.00
N LEU A 44 1.47 11.13 -1.76
CA LEU A 44 0.59 11.51 -0.64
C LEU A 44 1.30 11.32 0.70
N ALA A 45 1.97 10.18 0.90
CA ALA A 45 2.72 9.90 2.11
C ALA A 45 3.82 10.93 2.35
N GLN A 46 4.59 11.27 1.31
CA GLN A 46 5.60 12.33 1.37
C GLN A 46 4.99 13.69 1.71
N PHE A 47 3.85 14.03 1.10
CA PHE A 47 3.15 15.29 1.39
C PHE A 47 2.73 15.42 2.85
N ILE A 48 2.22 14.37 3.45
CA ILE A 48 1.86 14.40 4.88
C ILE A 48 3.10 14.55 5.77
N GLU A 49 4.21 13.90 5.42
CA GLU A 49 5.47 14.05 6.16
C GLU A 49 6.02 15.47 6.05
N ASP A 50 5.97 16.07 4.87
CA ASP A 50 6.42 17.45 4.66
C ASP A 50 5.49 18.46 5.35
N ALA A 51 4.17 18.22 5.31
CA ALA A 51 3.19 19.01 6.06
C ALA A 51 3.37 18.89 7.58
N GLU A 52 3.75 17.72 8.10
CA GLU A 52 4.07 17.50 9.51
C GLU A 52 5.33 18.27 9.93
N LYS A 53 6.40 18.20 9.14
CA LYS A 53 7.65 18.95 9.40
C LYS A 53 7.42 20.46 9.42
N LEU A 54 6.60 20.95 8.51
CA LEU A 54 6.30 22.38 8.36
C LEU A 54 5.12 22.84 9.23
N SER A 55 4.51 21.93 10.01
CA SER A 55 3.34 22.23 10.85
C SER A 55 2.20 22.91 10.10
N LEU A 56 1.94 22.47 8.86
CA LEU A 56 0.94 23.09 8.01
C LEU A 56 -0.48 22.80 8.48
N PRO A 57 -1.42 23.74 8.34
CA PRO A 57 -2.80 23.55 8.75
C PRO A 57 -3.56 22.75 7.68
N VAL A 58 -3.21 21.48 7.49
CA VAL A 58 -3.89 20.55 6.55
C VAL A 58 -4.37 19.29 7.25
N ILE A 59 -5.55 18.83 6.85
CA ILE A 59 -6.11 17.55 7.29
C ILE A 59 -6.50 16.77 6.05
N VAL A 60 -5.90 15.60 5.88
CA VAL A 60 -6.25 14.63 4.86
C VAL A 60 -7.40 13.78 5.37
N VAL A 61 -8.52 13.81 4.64
CA VAL A 61 -9.73 13.05 4.96
C VAL A 61 -9.87 11.92 3.96
N VAL A 62 -10.05 10.71 4.48
CA VAL A 62 -10.37 9.53 3.67
C VAL A 62 -11.86 9.26 3.75
N PRO A 63 -12.60 9.41 2.64
CA PRO A 63 -14.01 9.05 2.59
C PRO A 63 -14.23 7.60 3.00
N GLY A 64 -15.35 7.33 3.65
CA GLY A 64 -15.68 5.98 4.06
C GLY A 64 -15.87 5.02 2.88
N ALA A 65 -16.40 5.51 1.75
CA ALA A 65 -16.52 4.75 0.50
C ALA A 65 -15.16 4.28 -0.01
N VAL A 66 -14.14 5.13 0.06
CA VAL A 66 -12.76 4.81 -0.34
C VAL A 66 -12.14 3.73 0.55
N ILE A 67 -12.41 3.75 1.86
CA ILE A 67 -11.96 2.69 2.77
C ILE A 67 -12.61 1.35 2.39
N TYR A 68 -13.92 1.34 2.13
CA TYR A 68 -14.62 0.11 1.71
C TYR A 68 -14.11 -0.40 0.36
N GLU A 69 -13.85 0.49 -0.59
CA GLU A 69 -13.31 0.11 -1.89
C GLU A 69 -11.92 -0.50 -1.75
N LEU A 70 -11.01 0.16 -1.01
CA LEU A 70 -9.68 -0.38 -0.72
C LEU A 70 -9.73 -1.77 -0.08
N ASP A 71 -10.64 -1.99 0.89
CA ASP A 71 -10.83 -3.31 1.49
C ASP A 71 -11.29 -4.36 0.47
N GLY A 72 -12.16 -3.97 -0.47
CA GLY A 72 -12.58 -4.84 -1.58
C GLY A 72 -11.47 -5.17 -2.58
N GLN A 73 -10.56 -4.23 -2.84
CA GLN A 73 -9.42 -4.42 -3.75
C GLN A 73 -8.36 -5.38 -3.20
N LYS A 74 -8.35 -5.68 -1.89
CA LYS A 74 -7.34 -6.57 -1.26
C LYS A 74 -7.34 -8.00 -1.77
N ASN A 75 -8.41 -8.44 -2.41
CA ASN A 75 -8.56 -9.80 -2.94
C ASN A 75 -8.64 -9.83 -4.48
N ARG A 76 -8.39 -8.69 -5.14
CA ARG A 76 -8.34 -8.61 -6.61
C ARG A 76 -6.91 -8.65 -7.11
N ASP A 77 -6.67 -9.44 -8.14
CA ASP A 77 -5.36 -9.58 -8.77
C ASP A 77 -4.90 -8.24 -9.37
N GLY A 78 -3.58 -7.99 -9.36
CA GLY A 78 -2.97 -6.75 -9.84
C GLY A 78 -3.06 -5.53 -8.91
N LEU A 79 -4.13 -5.38 -8.11
CA LEU A 79 -4.34 -4.23 -7.21
C LEU A 79 -4.22 -4.56 -5.71
N ALA A 80 -4.32 -5.84 -5.34
CA ALA A 80 -4.29 -6.28 -3.94
C ALA A 80 -3.09 -5.76 -3.16
N TRP A 81 -1.91 -5.68 -3.79
CA TRP A 81 -0.72 -5.09 -3.18
C TRP A 81 -0.97 -3.63 -2.80
N PHE A 82 -1.29 -2.78 -3.77
CA PHE A 82 -1.44 -1.34 -3.57
C PHE A 82 -2.50 -1.05 -2.49
N ALA A 83 -3.60 -1.80 -2.53
CA ALA A 83 -4.65 -1.72 -1.54
C ALA A 83 -4.17 -2.08 -0.13
N ARG A 84 -3.45 -3.21 0.05
CA ARG A 84 -2.92 -3.62 1.38
C ARG A 84 -1.92 -2.60 1.93
N ARG A 85 -1.01 -2.10 1.09
CA ARG A 85 -0.02 -1.07 1.47
C ARG A 85 -0.71 0.21 1.93
N ALA A 86 -1.65 0.71 1.15
CA ALA A 86 -2.41 1.91 1.48
C ALA A 86 -3.23 1.73 2.77
N SER A 87 -3.95 0.62 2.93
CA SER A 87 -4.74 0.33 4.13
C SER A 87 -3.89 0.26 5.40
N ALA A 88 -2.73 -0.42 5.36
CA ALA A 88 -1.85 -0.55 6.51
C ALA A 88 -1.30 0.82 6.96
N TRP A 89 -0.88 1.63 6.00
CA TRP A 89 -0.41 2.99 6.29
C TRP A 89 -1.54 3.91 6.78
N LEU A 90 -2.73 3.82 6.20
CA LEU A 90 -3.90 4.58 6.64
C LEU A 90 -4.25 4.25 8.09
N LEU A 91 -4.31 2.96 8.43
CA LEU A 91 -4.59 2.53 9.80
C LEU A 91 -3.58 3.11 10.80
N LYS A 92 -2.29 3.13 10.43
CA LYS A 92 -1.24 3.75 11.24
C LYS A 92 -1.46 5.26 11.40
N LYS A 93 -1.66 5.99 10.29
CA LYS A 93 -1.79 7.45 10.31
C LYS A 93 -3.08 7.95 10.94
N VAL A 94 -4.19 7.25 10.75
CA VAL A 94 -5.48 7.55 11.41
C VAL A 94 -5.37 7.35 12.93
N ARG A 95 -4.57 6.38 13.40
CA ARG A 95 -4.32 6.18 14.84
C ARG A 95 -3.52 7.33 15.45
N GLU A 96 -2.59 7.92 14.69
CA GLU A 96 -1.83 9.11 15.12
C GLU A 96 -2.74 10.34 15.28
N ARG A 97 -3.88 10.42 14.58
CA ARG A 97 -4.89 11.49 14.66
C ARG A 97 -4.35 12.92 14.48
N LYS A 98 -3.26 13.08 13.73
CA LYS A 98 -2.65 14.39 13.45
C LYS A 98 -3.09 14.98 12.11
N TYR A 99 -2.65 14.36 11.02
CA TYR A 99 -2.81 14.88 9.66
C TYR A 99 -3.75 14.06 8.80
N VAL A 100 -4.09 12.83 9.20
CA VAL A 100 -4.93 11.92 8.44
C VAL A 100 -6.05 11.41 9.33
N ARG A 101 -7.27 11.37 8.79
CA ARG A 101 -8.42 10.78 9.47
C ARG A 101 -9.39 10.16 8.47
N GLY A 102 -10.16 9.18 8.94
CA GLY A 102 -11.36 8.72 8.23
C GLY A 102 -12.55 9.67 8.42
N GLN A 103 -13.48 9.63 7.48
CA GLN A 103 -14.81 10.22 7.59
C GLN A 103 -15.63 9.48 8.67
N ALA A 104 -16.18 10.21 9.64
CA ALA A 104 -17.15 9.66 10.60
C ALA A 104 -18.52 9.45 9.93
N ASN A 105 -19.37 8.62 10.51
CA ASN A 105 -20.65 8.26 9.89
C ASN A 105 -21.55 9.50 9.66
N GLU A 106 -21.52 10.43 10.60
CA GLU A 106 -22.36 11.63 10.65
C GLU A 106 -21.83 12.78 9.78
N GLU A 107 -20.62 12.63 9.23
CA GLU A 107 -19.97 13.65 8.39
C GLU A 107 -20.44 13.54 6.93
N THR A 108 -21.72 13.80 6.72
CA THR A 108 -22.41 13.62 5.44
C THR A 108 -23.45 14.71 5.21
N CYS A 109 -23.76 15.01 3.94
CA CYS A 109 -24.85 15.92 3.60
C CYS A 109 -26.20 15.20 3.49
N LYS A 110 -26.21 13.86 3.60
CA LYS A 110 -27.43 13.06 3.54
C LYS A 110 -28.40 13.35 4.67
N SER A 111 -29.69 13.30 4.36
CA SER A 111 -30.77 13.47 5.34
C SER A 111 -30.76 12.41 6.45
N SER A 112 -30.25 11.22 6.15
CA SER A 112 -30.06 10.12 7.11
C SER A 112 -29.05 10.43 8.21
N LYS A 113 -28.19 11.46 8.04
CA LYS A 113 -27.02 11.73 8.88
C LYS A 113 -26.08 10.53 9.02
N ASN A 114 -26.10 9.62 8.05
CA ASN A 114 -25.21 8.48 8.00
C ASN A 114 -24.90 8.16 6.54
N TRP A 115 -23.64 8.36 6.13
CA TRP A 115 -23.22 8.16 4.74
C TRP A 115 -23.42 6.70 4.27
N LYS A 116 -23.43 5.72 5.19
CA LYS A 116 -23.64 4.29 4.87
C LYS A 116 -25.10 3.95 4.54
N ILE A 117 -26.05 4.73 5.05
CA ILE A 117 -27.47 4.44 4.87
C ILE A 117 -27.91 4.92 3.50
N ARG A 118 -28.45 4.01 2.69
CA ARG A 118 -29.08 4.34 1.39
C ARG A 118 -30.47 4.92 1.64
N VAL A 119 -30.74 6.09 1.07
CA VAL A 119 -32.07 6.72 1.16
C VAL A 119 -32.85 6.39 -0.11
N ILE A 120 -34.11 5.99 0.06
CA ILE A 120 -35.00 5.64 -1.06
C ILE A 120 -35.25 6.92 -1.88
N GLY A 121 -34.99 6.86 -3.19
CA GLY A 121 -35.16 7.99 -4.12
C GLY A 121 -33.88 8.74 -4.48
N GLU A 122 -32.72 8.37 -3.93
CA GLU A 122 -31.43 8.82 -4.44
C GLU A 122 -31.10 8.02 -5.72
N ASP A 123 -30.94 8.72 -6.85
CA ASP A 123 -30.68 8.16 -8.17
C ASP A 123 -29.24 7.62 -8.24
N PHE A 124 -29.09 6.38 -7.79
CA PHE A 124 -27.81 5.69 -7.75
C PHE A 124 -27.73 4.67 -8.87
N GLY A 125 -27.25 5.09 -10.04
CA GLY A 125 -26.63 4.15 -10.97
C GLY A 125 -25.48 3.43 -10.24
N SER A 126 -25.46 2.09 -10.28
CA SER A 126 -24.56 1.28 -9.45
C SER A 126 -23.06 1.60 -9.62
N GLU A 127 -22.69 2.18 -10.75
CA GLU A 127 -21.31 2.52 -11.10
C GLU A 127 -20.84 3.85 -10.51
N ARG A 128 -21.74 4.81 -10.19
CA ARG A 128 -21.38 6.15 -9.68
C ARG A 128 -21.62 6.33 -8.18
N LEU A 129 -21.92 5.24 -7.48
CA LEU A 129 -22.23 5.25 -6.06
C LEU A 129 -21.07 5.78 -5.21
N ASN A 130 -19.85 5.31 -5.48
CA ASN A 130 -18.68 5.70 -4.71
C ASN A 130 -18.32 7.17 -4.96
N ASP A 131 -18.31 7.59 -6.22
CA ASP A 131 -18.09 8.98 -6.64
C ASP A 131 -19.05 9.94 -5.94
N THR A 132 -20.35 9.61 -5.94
CA THR A 132 -21.37 10.41 -5.26
C THR A 132 -21.09 10.53 -3.76
N LEU A 133 -20.64 9.45 -3.11
CA LEU A 133 -20.29 9.46 -1.68
C LEU A 133 -19.00 10.26 -1.40
N ILE A 134 -18.02 10.23 -2.31
CA ILE A 134 -16.81 11.04 -2.23
C ILE A 134 -17.17 12.53 -2.34
N LEU A 135 -18.04 12.89 -3.30
CA LEU A 135 -18.53 14.26 -3.45
C LEU A 135 -19.36 14.73 -2.25
N ASP A 136 -20.21 13.87 -1.68
CA ASP A 136 -20.93 14.15 -0.43
C ASP A 136 -19.98 14.49 0.72
N CYS A 137 -18.91 13.71 0.86
CA CYS A 137 -17.84 13.97 1.84
C CYS A 137 -17.18 15.34 1.60
N CYS A 138 -16.82 15.66 0.36
CA CYS A 138 -16.25 16.97 0.01
C CYS A 138 -17.21 18.12 0.33
N LEU A 139 -18.49 17.97 -0.01
CA LEU A 139 -19.53 18.97 0.26
C LEU A 139 -19.72 19.22 1.75
N TYR A 140 -19.62 18.17 2.57
CA TYR A 140 -19.74 18.29 4.02
C TYR A 140 -18.63 19.20 4.58
N PHE A 141 -17.36 18.90 4.25
CA PHE A 141 -16.22 19.67 4.78
C PHE A 141 -16.09 21.08 4.20
N ARG A 142 -16.57 21.28 2.97
CA ARG A 142 -16.56 22.59 2.31
C ARG A 142 -17.43 23.63 3.02
N ARG A 143 -18.43 23.22 3.81
CA ARG A 143 -19.32 24.14 4.54
C ARG A 143 -18.56 25.05 5.49
N ASP A 144 -17.57 24.49 6.17
CA ASP A 144 -16.85 25.19 7.24
C ASP A 144 -15.45 25.63 6.81
N ARG A 145 -14.80 24.89 5.91
CA ARG A 145 -13.39 25.10 5.59
C ARG A 145 -13.06 24.87 4.12
N ARG A 146 -11.95 25.46 3.67
CA ARG A 146 -11.42 25.22 2.32
C ARG A 146 -11.15 23.73 2.14
N THR A 147 -11.73 23.15 1.10
CA THR A 147 -11.70 21.71 0.83
C THR A 147 -11.30 21.48 -0.61
N PHE A 148 -10.37 20.55 -0.81
CA PHE A 148 -9.91 20.08 -2.10
C PHE A 148 -10.22 18.60 -2.27
N LEU A 149 -10.58 18.20 -3.49
CA LEU A 149 -10.63 16.80 -3.88
C LEU A 149 -9.32 16.40 -4.58
N CYS A 150 -8.67 15.34 -4.13
CA CYS A 150 -7.55 14.74 -4.85
C CYS A 150 -8.03 13.46 -5.53
N SER A 151 -8.11 13.49 -6.85
CA SER A 151 -8.56 12.37 -7.68
C SER A 151 -7.81 12.36 -9.02
N ALA A 152 -7.64 11.16 -9.57
CA ALA A 152 -7.13 10.94 -10.91
C ALA A 152 -8.25 10.73 -11.94
N ASP A 153 -9.51 10.61 -11.50
CA ASP A 153 -10.66 10.45 -12.39
C ASP A 153 -11.12 11.82 -12.92
N ILE A 154 -11.03 11.99 -14.23
CA ILE A 154 -11.39 13.23 -14.93
C ILE A 154 -12.88 13.54 -14.78
N ASN A 155 -13.75 12.54 -14.81
CA ASN A 155 -15.20 12.74 -14.70
C ASN A 155 -15.56 13.24 -13.30
N LEU A 156 -14.99 12.59 -12.28
CA LEU A 156 -15.18 13.00 -10.89
C LEU A 156 -14.63 14.42 -10.64
N CYS A 157 -13.47 14.75 -11.21
CA CYS A 157 -12.90 16.09 -11.10
C CYS A 157 -13.77 17.14 -11.79
N LEU A 158 -14.27 16.86 -13.00
CA LEU A 158 -15.16 17.76 -13.74
C LEU A 158 -16.48 17.99 -12.98
N GLU A 159 -17.09 16.94 -12.44
CA GLU A 159 -18.32 17.06 -11.63
C GLU A 159 -18.07 17.88 -10.36
N SER A 160 -16.96 17.62 -9.67
CA SER A 160 -16.51 18.36 -8.49
C SER A 160 -16.37 19.87 -8.76
N GLU A 161 -15.71 20.25 -9.86
CA GLU A 161 -15.46 21.66 -10.18
C GLU A 161 -16.68 22.36 -10.77
N SER A 162 -17.31 21.77 -11.78
CA SER A 162 -18.36 22.42 -12.56
C SER A 162 -19.72 22.45 -11.87
N GLU A 163 -20.13 21.34 -11.26
CA GLU A 163 -21.46 21.23 -10.64
C GLU A 163 -21.44 21.63 -9.18
N ARG A 164 -20.32 21.37 -8.50
CA ARG A 164 -20.22 21.52 -7.05
C ARG A 164 -19.27 22.64 -6.62
N GLY A 165 -18.42 23.18 -7.49
CA GLY A 165 -17.48 24.27 -7.16
C GLY A 165 -16.40 23.90 -6.15
N ILE A 166 -16.05 22.61 -6.02
CA ILE A 166 -14.97 22.11 -5.17
C ILE A 166 -13.70 22.01 -6.01
N ALA A 167 -12.63 22.68 -5.58
CA ALA A 167 -11.35 22.68 -6.28
C ALA A 167 -10.71 21.28 -6.26
N THR A 168 -10.09 20.88 -7.37
CA THR A 168 -9.46 19.56 -7.49
C THR A 168 -7.93 19.64 -7.55
N ILE A 169 -7.28 18.53 -7.20
CA ILE A 169 -5.85 18.32 -7.37
C ILE A 169 -5.66 16.99 -8.10
N THR A 170 -5.38 17.07 -9.39
CA THR A 170 -5.21 15.90 -10.26
C THR A 170 -3.73 15.59 -10.47
N PRO A 171 -3.31 14.31 -10.36
CA PRO A 171 -1.95 13.89 -10.66
C PRO A 171 -1.48 14.32 -12.05
N SER A 172 -0.33 15.01 -12.10
CA SER A 172 0.33 15.40 -13.35
C SER A 172 1.49 14.44 -13.70
N ARG A 173 2.15 14.64 -14.83
CA ARG A 173 3.37 13.88 -15.18
C ARG A 173 4.51 14.02 -14.16
N ASN A 174 4.56 15.14 -13.45
CA ASN A 174 5.59 15.44 -12.45
C ASN A 174 5.02 15.41 -11.03
N TRP A 175 3.94 14.62 -10.83
CA TRP A 175 3.19 14.54 -9.59
C TRP A 175 4.11 14.41 -8.38
N SER A 176 4.05 15.40 -7.49
CA SER A 176 4.93 15.44 -6.32
C SER A 176 4.25 16.13 -5.16
N SER A 177 4.84 15.96 -3.98
CA SER A 177 4.37 16.61 -2.75
C SER A 177 4.30 18.14 -2.92
N ARG A 178 5.27 18.70 -3.66
CA ARG A 178 5.30 20.12 -4.02
C ARG A 178 4.11 20.57 -4.87
N GLU A 179 3.64 19.75 -5.80
CA GLU A 179 2.47 20.09 -6.64
C GLU A 179 1.19 20.16 -5.81
N ILE A 180 0.99 19.18 -4.91
CA ILE A 180 -0.13 19.20 -3.96
C ILE A 180 -0.08 20.48 -3.12
N ALA A 181 1.10 20.79 -2.56
CA ALA A 181 1.30 21.96 -1.72
C ALA A 181 1.07 23.27 -2.48
N TRP A 182 1.55 23.38 -3.73
CA TRP A 182 1.33 24.56 -4.57
C TRP A 182 -0.16 24.82 -4.77
N VAL A 183 -0.94 23.81 -5.14
CA VAL A 183 -2.38 24.00 -5.37
C VAL A 183 -3.11 24.40 -4.08
N MET A 184 -2.75 23.78 -2.95
CA MET A 184 -3.39 24.07 -1.67
C MET A 184 -2.99 25.42 -1.07
N PHE A 185 -1.73 25.82 -1.22
CA PHE A 185 -1.12 26.89 -0.42
C PHE A 185 -0.50 28.02 -1.23
N ARG A 186 -0.64 28.08 -2.57
CA ARG A 186 -0.11 29.17 -3.41
C ARG A 186 -0.39 30.57 -2.86
N ASP A 187 -1.57 30.77 -2.26
CA ASP A 187 -2.02 32.08 -1.78
C ASP A 187 -1.51 32.41 -0.35
N HIS A 188 -0.82 31.47 0.31
CA HIS A 188 -0.42 31.56 1.73
C HIS A 188 1.07 31.86 1.93
N GLY A 189 1.82 32.09 0.84
CA GLY A 189 3.23 32.49 0.91
C GLY A 189 4.17 31.43 1.51
N ILE A 190 3.77 30.15 1.50
CA ILE A 190 4.60 29.05 2.02
C ILE A 190 5.76 28.79 1.06
N ASP A 191 6.97 28.71 1.60
CA ASP A 191 8.14 28.35 0.80
C ASP A 191 8.05 26.87 0.38
N LEU A 192 7.84 26.66 -0.91
CA LEU A 192 7.72 25.33 -1.51
C LEU A 192 9.05 24.59 -1.67
N SER A 193 10.18 25.25 -1.39
CA SER A 193 11.50 24.63 -1.48
C SER A 193 11.65 23.45 -0.49
N TYR A 194 10.98 23.54 0.66
CA TYR A 194 10.96 22.52 1.72
C TYR A 194 10.17 21.27 1.35
N PHE A 195 9.27 21.36 0.36
CA PHE A 195 8.56 20.20 -0.15
C PHE A 195 9.45 19.42 -1.12
N GLY A 196 9.45 18.10 -0.96
CA GLY A 196 10.18 17.22 -1.86
C GLY A 196 9.69 17.37 -3.31
N SER A 197 10.61 17.69 -4.23
CA SER A 197 10.46 17.27 -5.64
C SER A 197 10.31 15.74 -5.64
N TYR A 198 9.44 15.17 -6.49
CA TYR A 198 9.07 13.74 -6.48
C TYR A 198 10.12 12.84 -5.83
N ARG A 199 9.88 12.49 -4.56
CA ARG A 199 10.66 11.55 -3.77
C ARG A 199 9.70 10.44 -3.42
N LEU A 200 9.99 9.23 -3.88
CA LEU A 200 9.45 8.03 -3.25
C LEU A 200 9.88 8.12 -1.76
N SER A 201 8.92 8.26 -0.85
CA SER A 201 9.21 8.34 0.59
C SER A 201 9.70 6.97 1.06
N TYR A 202 11.01 6.78 1.00
CA TYR A 202 11.71 5.67 1.60
C TYR A 202 12.14 6.10 2.99
N LYS A 203 11.53 5.52 4.03
CA LYS A 203 11.90 5.80 5.41
C LYS A 203 13.31 5.28 5.71
N ASP A 204 14.08 6.14 6.37
CA ASP A 204 15.38 5.84 6.96
C ASP A 204 15.22 4.73 8.03
N PRO A 205 16.02 3.63 7.98
CA PRO A 205 15.96 2.51 8.93
C PRO A 205 16.21 2.91 10.39
N LYS A 206 16.64 4.15 10.68
CA LYS A 206 16.73 4.65 12.06
C LYS A 206 15.38 5.01 12.69
N SER A 207 14.30 5.07 11.92
CA SER A 207 12.96 5.42 12.43
C SER A 207 12.04 4.21 12.52
N ASN A 208 12.20 3.45 13.61
CA ASN A 208 11.36 2.36 14.12
C ASN A 208 11.56 0.97 13.46
N MET A 209 12.27 0.12 14.20
CA MET A 209 12.18 -1.34 14.10
C MET A 209 10.72 -1.77 14.24
N ILE A 210 10.15 -2.33 13.17
CA ILE A 210 8.92 -3.12 13.26
C ILE A 210 9.39 -4.57 13.33
N ALA A 211 9.49 -5.11 14.53
CA ALA A 211 9.63 -6.55 14.73
C ALA A 211 8.28 -7.21 14.34
N LEU A 212 8.27 -7.95 13.23
CA LEU A 212 7.22 -8.91 12.93
C LEU A 212 7.55 -10.21 13.65
N THR A 213 7.13 -10.33 14.91
CA THR A 213 7.07 -11.61 15.61
C THR A 213 5.60 -11.99 15.84
N PRO A 214 5.18 -13.22 15.53
CA PRO A 214 3.88 -13.71 15.97
C PRO A 214 3.89 -13.84 17.49
N ALA A 215 2.88 -13.28 18.14
CA ALA A 215 2.71 -13.37 19.59
C ALA A 215 2.44 -14.83 19.99
N ALA A 216 3.41 -15.46 20.65
CA ALA A 216 3.20 -16.68 21.42
C ALA A 216 2.73 -16.32 22.86
N PRO A 217 1.93 -17.17 23.51
CA PRO A 217 1.40 -16.89 24.84
C PRO A 217 2.50 -17.04 25.89
N GLN A 218 2.51 -16.11 26.84
CA GLN A 218 3.43 -16.11 27.98
C GLN A 218 3.14 -17.29 28.91
N THR A 219 4.18 -18.07 29.19
CA THR A 219 4.30 -18.90 30.39
C THR A 219 5.72 -18.69 30.93
N ASP A 220 5.82 -18.03 32.08
CA ASP A 220 7.03 -17.99 32.90
C ASP A 220 7.15 -19.32 33.66
N GLU A 221 8.37 -19.88 33.71
CA GLU A 221 9.15 -20.11 34.94
C GLU A 221 10.33 -21.07 34.65
N ASP A 222 11.54 -20.60 34.98
CA ASP A 222 12.81 -21.31 35.18
C ASP A 222 13.35 -22.25 34.08
N MET A 223 14.19 -21.70 33.17
CA MET A 223 15.23 -22.48 32.49
C MET A 223 16.51 -21.66 32.21
N MET A 224 17.65 -22.35 32.36
CA MET A 224 19.01 -21.81 32.42
C MET A 224 19.50 -21.14 31.12
N LEU A 225 20.39 -20.15 31.28
CA LEU A 225 21.12 -19.46 30.21
C LEU A 225 21.96 -20.46 29.40
N VAL A 226 21.58 -20.68 28.15
CA VAL A 226 22.43 -21.27 27.11
C VAL A 226 22.78 -20.13 26.16
N ASP A 227 24.07 -19.83 25.99
CA ASP A 227 24.58 -18.96 24.94
C ASP A 227 24.34 -19.65 23.58
N GLU A 228 23.11 -19.54 23.07
CA GLU A 228 22.76 -19.95 21.71
C GLU A 228 22.92 -18.74 20.80
N ASP A 229 24.10 -18.68 20.17
CA ASP A 229 24.45 -17.79 19.07
C ASP A 229 23.66 -18.22 17.82
N ALA A 230 22.32 -18.15 17.90
CA ALA A 230 21.42 -18.26 16.78
C ALA A 230 21.32 -16.88 16.16
N SER A 231 22.30 -16.56 15.32
CA SER A 231 22.20 -15.45 14.37
C SER A 231 21.00 -15.70 13.47
N ALA A 232 19.83 -15.22 13.89
CA ALA A 232 18.72 -14.99 12.98
C ALA A 232 19.29 -14.15 11.82
N PRO A 233 19.00 -14.50 10.55
CA PRO A 233 19.48 -13.70 9.44
C PRO A 233 18.95 -12.28 9.67
N GLU A 234 19.86 -11.38 9.99
CA GLU A 234 19.57 -9.98 10.20
C GLU A 234 19.08 -9.46 8.85
N ILE A 235 17.75 -9.47 8.65
CA ILE A 235 17.14 -8.98 7.42
C ILE A 235 17.43 -7.48 7.40
N LEU A 236 18.54 -7.12 6.76
CA LEU A 236 18.98 -5.75 6.55
C LEU A 236 17.82 -5.03 5.88
N LEU A 237 17.11 -4.19 6.64
CA LEU A 237 16.01 -3.42 6.09
C LEU A 237 16.53 -2.58 4.92
N PRO A 238 15.86 -2.62 3.77
CA PRO A 238 16.36 -2.03 2.53
C PRO A 238 16.49 -0.51 2.66
N SER A 239 17.73 -0.03 2.60
CA SER A 239 18.09 1.40 2.64
C SER A 239 17.94 2.11 1.29
N HIS A 240 17.64 1.36 0.23
CA HIS A 240 17.70 1.82 -1.16
C HIS A 240 16.38 1.58 -1.90
N ALA A 241 16.03 2.51 -2.80
CA ALA A 241 14.80 2.48 -3.61
C ALA A 241 14.62 1.16 -4.38
N LEU A 242 15.70 0.75 -5.07
CA LEU A 242 15.74 -0.50 -5.82
C LEU A 242 15.61 -1.73 -4.91
N ASP A 243 16.14 -1.71 -3.69
CA ASP A 243 16.04 -2.87 -2.79
C ASP A 243 14.60 -3.10 -2.35
N LEU A 244 13.90 -2.01 -2.02
CA LEU A 244 12.49 -2.06 -1.68
C LEU A 244 11.66 -2.54 -2.86
N LEU A 245 11.90 -1.98 -4.06
CA LEU A 245 11.24 -2.42 -5.28
C LEU A 245 11.52 -3.90 -5.55
N HIS A 246 12.74 -4.36 -5.33
CA HIS A 246 13.14 -5.74 -5.58
C HIS A 246 12.41 -6.71 -4.64
N ILE A 247 12.44 -6.47 -3.33
CA ILE A 247 11.72 -7.29 -2.34
C ILE A 247 10.21 -7.33 -2.65
N GLN A 248 9.69 -6.20 -3.10
CA GLN A 248 8.31 -6.04 -3.55
C GLN A 248 7.98 -6.89 -4.79
N VAL A 249 8.85 -6.88 -5.80
CA VAL A 249 8.76 -7.74 -6.99
C VAL A 249 8.85 -9.22 -6.59
N ILE A 250 9.75 -9.58 -5.68
CA ILE A 250 9.88 -10.94 -5.14
C ILE A 250 8.56 -11.42 -4.55
N ASP A 251 7.99 -10.70 -3.57
CA ASP A 251 6.75 -11.10 -2.87
C ASP A 251 5.58 -11.26 -3.85
N HIS A 252 5.44 -10.33 -4.80
CA HIS A 252 4.33 -10.33 -5.75
C HIS A 252 4.41 -11.47 -6.75
N PHE A 253 5.53 -11.61 -7.46
CA PHE A 253 5.65 -12.65 -8.47
C PHE A 253 5.76 -14.04 -7.85
N THR A 254 6.22 -14.18 -6.60
CA THR A 254 6.10 -15.45 -5.86
C THR A 254 4.64 -15.89 -5.76
N ARG A 255 3.72 -14.98 -5.35
CA ARG A 255 2.30 -15.33 -5.22
C ARG A 255 1.66 -15.69 -6.55
N LEU A 256 1.91 -14.89 -7.59
CA LEU A 256 1.38 -15.18 -8.93
C LEU A 256 1.88 -16.53 -9.46
N LEU A 257 3.16 -16.87 -9.23
CA LEU A 257 3.72 -18.16 -9.64
C LEU A 257 3.12 -19.32 -8.83
N VAL A 258 2.91 -19.16 -7.52
CA VAL A 258 2.24 -20.16 -6.68
C VAL A 258 0.80 -20.41 -7.12
N GLU A 259 0.05 -19.35 -7.45
CA GLU A 259 -1.31 -19.45 -7.97
C GLU A 259 -1.36 -20.14 -9.34
N LEU A 260 -0.42 -19.77 -10.22
CA LEU A 260 -0.25 -20.42 -11.52
C LEU A 260 0.04 -21.91 -11.35
N VAL A 261 0.96 -22.28 -10.46
CA VAL A 261 1.27 -23.69 -10.12
C VAL A 261 0.03 -24.42 -9.61
N GLY A 262 -0.75 -23.81 -8.73
CA GLY A 262 -2.01 -24.39 -8.25
C GLY A 262 -2.97 -24.69 -9.40
N ARG A 263 -3.13 -23.75 -10.33
CA ARG A 263 -4.02 -23.88 -11.49
C ARG A 263 -3.54 -24.94 -12.49
N VAL A 264 -2.24 -24.94 -12.80
CA VAL A 264 -1.61 -25.85 -13.77
C VAL A 264 -1.48 -27.27 -13.22
N GLY A 265 -1.07 -27.40 -11.96
CA GLY A 265 -0.80 -28.70 -11.34
C GLY A 265 -2.06 -29.47 -10.97
N GLY A 266 -3.19 -28.78 -10.75
CA GLY A 266 -4.47 -29.41 -10.47
C GLY A 266 -4.35 -30.50 -9.39
N PRO A 267 -4.92 -31.70 -9.58
CA PRO A 267 -4.85 -32.76 -8.59
C PRO A 267 -3.44 -33.21 -8.19
N GLU A 268 -2.43 -33.05 -9.05
CA GLU A 268 -1.06 -33.51 -8.77
C GLU A 268 -0.41 -32.76 -7.60
N VAL A 269 -0.70 -31.46 -7.49
CA VAL A 269 -0.20 -30.60 -6.40
C VAL A 269 -1.17 -30.53 -5.21
N HIS A 270 -2.46 -30.83 -5.43
CA HIS A 270 -3.50 -30.75 -4.39
C HIS A 270 -3.70 -32.07 -3.59
N ASN A 271 -3.58 -33.26 -4.20
CA ASN A 271 -3.96 -34.53 -3.56
C ASN A 271 -2.83 -35.21 -2.75
N ARG A 272 -1.95 -34.44 -2.10
CA ARG A 272 -0.82 -35.00 -1.36
C ARG A 272 -1.15 -35.56 0.04
N ASP A 273 -2.38 -35.37 0.50
CA ASP A 273 -2.90 -36.00 1.73
C ASP A 273 -3.17 -37.51 1.58
N ARG A 274 -3.05 -38.09 0.38
CA ARG A 274 -3.06 -39.55 0.26
C ARG A 274 -1.69 -40.09 0.67
N PRO A 275 -1.61 -40.96 1.69
CA PRO A 275 -0.41 -41.75 1.95
C PRO A 275 -0.28 -42.79 0.83
N SER A 276 0.13 -42.35 -0.36
CA SER A 276 0.52 -43.25 -1.43
C SER A 276 1.79 -43.94 -0.98
N GLY A 277 1.64 -45.22 -0.66
CA GLY A 277 2.64 -46.02 0.05
C GLY A 277 4.03 -45.94 -0.59
N GLY A 278 5.00 -45.56 0.24
CA GLY A 278 6.30 -46.24 0.36
C GLY A 278 7.22 -46.35 -0.85
N THR A 279 6.88 -45.83 -2.03
CA THR A 279 7.84 -45.78 -3.15
C THR A 279 8.82 -44.66 -2.86
N SER A 280 10.00 -45.05 -2.38
CA SER A 280 11.15 -44.17 -2.22
C SER A 280 11.34 -43.39 -3.51
N ALA A 281 11.10 -42.08 -3.48
CA ALA A 281 11.29 -41.23 -4.65
C ALA A 281 12.72 -41.42 -5.17
N SER A 282 12.86 -41.61 -6.48
CA SER A 282 14.17 -41.73 -7.13
C SER A 282 15.06 -40.56 -6.72
N ARG A 283 16.37 -40.80 -6.53
CA ARG A 283 17.36 -39.73 -6.27
C ARG A 283 17.39 -38.68 -7.40
N TYR A 284 16.88 -39.03 -8.59
CA TYR A 284 16.80 -38.14 -9.75
C TYR A 284 15.40 -37.53 -9.96
N ALA A 285 14.46 -37.74 -9.03
CA ALA A 285 13.17 -37.07 -9.10
C ALA A 285 13.35 -35.55 -8.88
N PRO A 286 12.58 -34.70 -9.56
CA PRO A 286 12.58 -33.25 -9.34
C PRO A 286 12.40 -32.90 -7.86
N GLN A 287 13.02 -31.82 -7.39
CA GLN A 287 13.02 -31.48 -5.96
C GLN A 287 11.60 -31.25 -5.46
N TRP A 288 10.73 -30.62 -6.25
CA TRP A 288 9.31 -30.42 -5.92
C TRP A 288 8.55 -31.74 -5.65
N GLN A 289 8.95 -32.87 -6.27
CA GLN A 289 8.38 -34.19 -6.00
C GLN A 289 8.87 -34.81 -4.70
N SER A 290 9.93 -34.28 -4.09
CA SER A 290 10.42 -34.73 -2.79
C SER A 290 9.92 -33.87 -1.63
N LEU A 291 9.46 -32.64 -1.91
CA LEU A 291 8.97 -31.70 -0.89
C LEU A 291 7.69 -32.23 -0.23
N LYS A 292 7.69 -32.35 1.10
CA LYS A 292 6.50 -32.71 1.89
C LYS A 292 5.58 -31.52 2.19
N ARG A 293 5.82 -30.36 1.58
CA ARG A 293 5.11 -29.11 1.86
C ARG A 293 3.99 -28.85 0.86
N TYR A 294 2.94 -28.16 1.31
CA TYR A 294 1.86 -27.73 0.43
C TYR A 294 2.36 -26.70 -0.59
N TYR A 295 1.78 -26.66 -1.78
CA TYR A 295 2.28 -25.78 -2.86
C TYR A 295 2.21 -24.29 -2.52
N SER A 296 1.35 -23.90 -1.58
CA SER A 296 1.29 -22.52 -1.06
C SER A 296 2.55 -22.09 -0.31
N GLU A 297 3.38 -23.05 0.11
CA GLU A 297 4.64 -22.83 0.83
C GLU A 297 5.87 -23.02 -0.08
N TRP A 298 5.65 -23.24 -1.37
CA TRP A 298 6.73 -23.44 -2.33
C TRP A 298 7.52 -22.14 -2.52
N THR A 299 8.84 -22.31 -2.66
CA THR A 299 9.72 -21.21 -3.06
C THR A 299 9.58 -20.97 -4.56
N ILE A 300 10.07 -19.83 -5.04
CA ILE A 300 10.08 -19.52 -6.48
C ILE A 300 10.85 -20.57 -7.28
N ALA A 301 11.96 -21.10 -6.72
CA ALA A 301 12.73 -22.16 -7.37
C ALA A 301 11.88 -23.42 -7.56
N ASP A 302 11.10 -23.81 -6.55
CA ASP A 302 10.19 -24.95 -6.62
C ASP A 302 9.07 -24.72 -7.65
N CYS A 303 8.49 -23.52 -7.67
CA CYS A 303 7.47 -23.14 -8.65
C CYS A 303 8.00 -23.20 -10.08
N LEU A 304 9.18 -22.63 -10.33
CA LEU A 304 9.78 -22.60 -11.66
C LEU A 304 10.24 -23.99 -12.10
N GLU A 305 10.83 -24.80 -11.21
CA GLU A 305 11.18 -26.21 -11.52
C GLU A 305 9.92 -27.01 -11.92
N PHE A 306 8.80 -26.82 -11.21
CA PHE A 306 7.54 -27.46 -11.56
C PHE A 306 7.03 -27.01 -12.93
N LEU A 307 6.98 -25.69 -13.17
CA LEU A 307 6.49 -25.15 -14.45
C LEU A 307 7.39 -25.58 -15.62
N GLU A 308 8.71 -25.56 -15.46
CA GLU A 308 9.68 -26.04 -16.46
C GLU A 308 9.49 -27.52 -16.80
N SER A 309 9.09 -28.34 -15.81
CA SER A 309 8.79 -29.76 -16.05
C SER A 309 7.57 -29.99 -16.94
N LYS A 310 6.68 -28.99 -17.07
CA LYS A 310 5.46 -29.05 -17.86
C LYS A 310 5.61 -28.36 -19.23
N ARG A 311 6.31 -27.21 -19.27
CA ARG A 311 6.61 -26.45 -20.49
C ARG A 311 8.00 -25.84 -20.37
N LEU A 312 8.82 -25.95 -21.41
CA LEU A 312 10.16 -25.38 -21.42
C LEU A 312 10.09 -23.85 -21.35
N ILE A 313 10.73 -23.28 -20.33
CA ILE A 313 10.85 -21.83 -20.14
C ILE A 313 12.25 -21.41 -20.61
N PRO A 314 12.38 -20.36 -21.44
CA PRO A 314 13.69 -19.86 -21.86
C PRO A 314 14.54 -19.42 -20.67
N THR A 315 15.74 -19.97 -20.54
CA THR A 315 16.68 -19.58 -19.49
C THR A 315 17.22 -18.16 -19.74
N THR A 316 17.24 -17.33 -18.71
CA THR A 316 17.79 -15.97 -18.73
C THR A 316 19.09 -15.86 -17.93
N SER A 317 19.84 -14.77 -18.13
CA SER A 317 21.03 -14.44 -17.34
C SER A 317 20.95 -12.96 -16.91
N PRO A 318 20.60 -12.65 -15.65
CA PRO A 318 20.42 -13.58 -14.54
C PRO A 318 19.19 -14.48 -14.70
N ARG A 319 19.22 -15.65 -14.07
CA ARG A 319 18.06 -16.54 -14.03
C ARG A 319 16.95 -15.91 -13.17
N VAL A 320 15.70 -16.12 -13.58
CA VAL A 320 14.52 -15.54 -12.91
C VAL A 320 14.41 -16.01 -11.45
N ASP A 321 14.70 -17.28 -11.16
CA ASP A 321 14.71 -17.83 -9.80
C ASP A 321 15.75 -17.15 -8.89
N VAL A 322 16.93 -16.87 -9.42
CA VAL A 322 18.00 -16.18 -8.68
C VAL A 322 17.66 -14.71 -8.46
N PHE A 323 17.12 -14.04 -9.48
CA PHE A 323 16.66 -12.65 -9.36
C PHE A 323 15.56 -12.55 -8.31
N LEU A 324 14.53 -13.41 -8.39
CA LEU A 324 13.43 -13.38 -7.44
C LEU A 324 13.76 -14.00 -6.07
N SER A 325 14.98 -14.48 -5.83
CA SER A 325 15.37 -14.95 -4.51
C SER A 325 15.61 -13.77 -3.55
N MET A 326 15.19 -13.95 -2.29
CA MET A 326 15.51 -12.97 -1.25
C MET A 326 17.03 -12.74 -1.15
N PRO A 327 17.49 -11.50 -0.89
CA PRO A 327 18.91 -11.22 -0.80
C PRO A 327 19.62 -12.16 0.18
N TYR A 328 20.77 -12.71 -0.24
CA TYR A 328 21.61 -13.60 0.56
C TYR A 328 20.99 -14.95 0.96
N THR A 329 19.83 -15.34 0.43
CA THR A 329 19.24 -16.66 0.73
C THR A 329 19.70 -17.76 -0.21
N SER A 330 20.10 -17.43 -1.45
CA SER A 330 20.59 -18.39 -2.43
C SER A 330 21.87 -17.89 -3.14
N PRO A 331 22.73 -18.80 -3.65
CA PRO A 331 23.92 -18.41 -4.38
C PRO A 331 23.59 -17.52 -5.58
N GLY A 332 24.10 -16.29 -5.56
CA GLY A 332 23.84 -15.30 -6.61
C GLY A 332 22.63 -14.41 -6.37
N ALA A 333 21.84 -14.63 -5.32
CA ALA A 333 20.81 -13.67 -4.89
C ALA A 333 21.45 -12.40 -4.37
N ARG A 334 20.97 -11.24 -4.83
CA ARG A 334 21.54 -9.93 -4.53
C ARG A 334 20.46 -8.95 -4.10
N ARG A 335 20.87 -7.82 -3.51
CA ARG A 335 19.97 -6.71 -3.22
C ARG A 335 19.52 -6.06 -4.53
N GLY A 336 18.41 -5.35 -4.50
CA GLY A 336 17.86 -4.68 -5.68
C GLY A 336 18.81 -3.69 -6.35
N GLN A 337 19.62 -2.98 -5.55
CA GLN A 337 20.63 -2.02 -6.00
C GLN A 337 21.88 -2.66 -6.60
N ASP A 338 22.13 -3.94 -6.28
CA ASP A 338 23.30 -4.69 -6.75
C ASP A 338 23.01 -5.34 -8.12
N TRP A 339 21.75 -5.34 -8.55
CA TRP A 339 21.34 -5.70 -9.90
C TRP A 339 21.52 -4.52 -10.84
N SER A 340 22.21 -4.74 -11.95
CA SER A 340 22.29 -3.71 -12.98
C SER A 340 20.92 -3.49 -13.62
N ARG A 341 20.71 -2.32 -14.23
CA ARG A 341 19.48 -2.05 -14.99
C ARG A 341 19.21 -3.12 -16.05
N ARG A 342 20.27 -3.60 -16.71
CA ARG A 342 20.16 -4.67 -17.71
C ARG A 342 19.72 -6.00 -17.07
N ASP A 343 20.19 -6.30 -15.87
CA ASP A 343 19.78 -7.50 -15.14
C ASP A 343 18.28 -7.46 -14.80
N TRP A 344 17.79 -6.29 -14.37
CA TRP A 344 16.36 -6.05 -14.17
C TRP A 344 15.56 -6.27 -15.46
N GLU A 345 15.97 -5.64 -16.56
CA GLU A 345 15.31 -5.80 -17.87
C GLU A 345 15.28 -7.26 -18.33
N ILE A 346 16.38 -8.00 -18.15
CA ILE A 346 16.46 -9.43 -18.51
C ILE A 346 15.56 -10.29 -17.62
N ALA A 347 15.55 -10.06 -16.31
CA ALA A 347 14.74 -10.84 -15.38
C ALA A 347 13.24 -10.59 -15.58
N LEU A 348 12.83 -9.33 -15.77
CA LEU A 348 11.44 -8.96 -16.06
C LEU A 348 10.99 -9.48 -17.44
N GLY A 349 11.84 -9.42 -18.46
CA GLY A 349 11.56 -10.06 -19.75
C GLY A 349 11.51 -11.60 -19.66
N GLY A 350 12.20 -12.20 -18.70
CA GLY A 350 12.05 -13.61 -18.34
C GLY A 350 10.66 -13.91 -17.78
N LEU A 351 10.17 -13.08 -16.86
CA LEU A 351 8.81 -13.19 -16.31
C LEU A 351 7.73 -12.96 -17.37
N GLU A 352 7.95 -12.04 -18.30
CA GLU A 352 7.04 -11.80 -19.43
C GLU A 352 6.88 -13.06 -20.27
N LYS A 353 7.99 -13.70 -20.65
CA LYS A 353 7.98 -14.97 -21.39
C LYS A 353 7.30 -16.10 -20.63
N ILE A 354 7.41 -16.13 -19.31
CA ILE A 354 6.67 -17.07 -18.47
C ILE A 354 5.16 -16.79 -18.59
N GLY A 355 4.75 -15.52 -18.44
CA GLY A 355 3.38 -15.09 -18.65
C GLY A 355 2.83 -15.48 -20.02
N GLU A 356 3.58 -15.23 -21.09
CA GLU A 356 3.22 -15.61 -22.46
C GLU A 356 3.09 -17.14 -22.64
N THR A 357 4.07 -17.90 -22.12
CA THR A 357 4.10 -19.37 -22.26
C THR A 357 2.92 -20.04 -21.58
N TRP A 358 2.39 -19.42 -20.53
CA TRP A 358 1.27 -19.92 -19.73
C TRP A 358 -0.05 -19.19 -19.98
N GLU A 359 -0.07 -18.22 -20.89
CA GLU A 359 -1.22 -17.35 -21.17
C GLU A 359 -1.75 -16.64 -19.88
N GLU A 360 -0.84 -16.29 -18.97
CA GLU A 360 -1.16 -15.70 -17.67
C GLU A 360 -1.24 -14.17 -17.76
N VAL A 361 -2.46 -13.68 -17.95
CA VAL A 361 -2.75 -12.23 -18.09
C VAL A 361 -2.29 -11.43 -16.86
N SER A 362 -2.44 -12.00 -15.66
CA SER A 362 -2.09 -11.33 -14.39
C SER A 362 -0.59 -10.97 -14.28
N ILE A 363 0.29 -11.82 -14.83
CA ILE A 363 1.74 -11.58 -14.88
C ILE A 363 2.03 -10.43 -15.85
N SER A 364 1.46 -10.46 -17.06
CA SER A 364 1.69 -9.44 -18.08
C SER A 364 1.17 -8.06 -17.66
N GLU A 365 -0.02 -7.98 -17.06
CA GLU A 365 -0.56 -6.73 -16.51
C GLU A 365 0.32 -6.17 -15.39
N SER A 366 0.77 -7.05 -14.48
CA SER A 366 1.66 -6.66 -13.38
C SER A 366 2.99 -6.09 -13.90
N LEU A 367 3.55 -6.69 -14.95
CA LEU A 367 4.78 -6.21 -15.59
C LEU A 367 4.60 -4.85 -16.26
N GLY A 368 3.46 -4.62 -16.93
CA GLY A 368 3.16 -3.32 -17.54
C GLY A 368 3.09 -2.19 -16.52
N VAL A 369 2.49 -2.43 -15.35
CA VAL A 369 2.49 -1.47 -14.24
C VAL A 369 3.88 -1.30 -13.64
N LEU A 370 4.62 -2.39 -13.46
CA LEU A 370 5.94 -2.38 -12.84
C LEU A 370 6.98 -1.63 -13.68
N ASP A 371 6.96 -1.75 -15.01
CA ASP A 371 7.96 -1.12 -15.88
C ASP A 371 8.02 0.40 -15.65
N SER A 372 6.87 1.06 -15.57
CA SER A 372 6.81 2.51 -15.29
C SER A 372 7.52 2.90 -13.98
N HIS A 373 7.40 2.06 -12.94
CA HIS A 373 8.04 2.28 -11.64
C HIS A 373 9.55 2.02 -11.69
N VAL A 374 9.97 0.95 -12.36
CA VAL A 374 11.37 0.60 -12.56
C VAL A 374 12.09 1.72 -13.31
N GLN A 375 11.52 2.19 -14.42
CA GLN A 375 12.06 3.31 -15.18
C GLN A 375 12.14 4.58 -14.32
N GLY A 376 11.07 4.88 -13.58
CA GLY A 376 11.03 6.04 -12.68
C GLY A 376 12.15 6.02 -11.65
N ILE A 377 12.41 4.87 -11.01
CA ILE A 377 13.46 4.72 -10.00
C ILE A 377 14.86 4.82 -10.62
N PHE A 378 15.10 4.20 -11.78
CA PHE A 378 16.40 4.30 -12.46
C PHE A 378 16.71 5.71 -13.00
N MET A 379 15.69 6.53 -13.27
CA MET A 379 15.88 7.93 -13.64
C MET A 379 16.20 8.85 -12.46
N MET A 380 16.02 8.38 -11.21
CA MET A 380 16.38 9.17 -10.05
C MET A 380 17.91 9.31 -9.95
N LYS A 381 18.39 10.49 -9.53
CA LYS A 381 19.80 10.69 -9.18
C LYS A 381 20.11 9.88 -7.91
N MET A 382 20.51 8.63 -8.09
CA MET A 382 20.89 7.77 -6.98
C MET A 382 22.30 8.13 -6.50
N ARG A 383 22.53 8.11 -5.18
CA ARG A 383 23.88 8.28 -4.64
C ARG A 383 24.72 7.09 -5.10
N PRO A 384 25.98 7.30 -5.50
CA PRO A 384 26.87 6.19 -5.81
C PRO A 384 26.89 5.22 -4.62
N THR A 385 26.44 4.00 -4.85
CA THR A 385 26.65 2.90 -3.92
C THR A 385 28.13 2.55 -4.01
N GLY A 386 28.87 2.84 -2.95
CA GLY A 386 30.30 2.56 -2.89
C GLY A 386 30.53 1.06 -3.04
N ILE A 387 31.45 0.69 -3.93
CA ILE A 387 32.20 -0.57 -3.89
C ILE A 387 33.50 -0.28 -3.14
#